data_AF-A0A099NUC7-F1
#
_entry.id   AF-A0A099NUC7-F1
#
_cell.length_a   1.000
_cell.length_b   1.000
_cell.length_c   1.000
_cell.angle_alpha   90.00
_cell.angle_beta   90.00
_cell.angle_gamma   90.00
#
_symmetry.space_group_name_H-M   'P 1'
#
loop_
_entity.id
_entity.type
_entity.pdbx_description
1 polymer ?
#
loop_
_entity_poly.entity_id
_entity_poly.type
_entity_poly.pdbx_seq_one_letter_code
_entity_poly.pdbx_strand_id
1 'polypeptide(L)'
;MSVNIEQACDSCRKRKLKCSKELPRCSKCIAHKWDCVYSPKTIRSPLTRSHLTQVENELQQIQNVLQYLIPDKSLEDIIKIVQHAQSS
;
A
#
# COMPACT_ATOMS: atom_id res chain seq x y z
N MET A 1 -8.97 -28.89 13.53
CA MET A 1 -7.84 -28.13 12.97
C MET A 1 -8.03 -26.68 13.36
N SER A 2 -7.26 -26.17 14.32
CA SER A 2 -7.39 -24.79 14.80
C SER A 2 -6.46 -23.92 13.98
N VAL A 3 -7.01 -23.13 13.06
CA VAL A 3 -6.23 -22.17 12.26
C VAL A 3 -5.67 -21.13 13.23
N ASN A 4 -4.35 -21.07 13.38
CA ASN A 4 -3.70 -20.11 14.26
C ASN A 4 -3.66 -18.74 13.56
N ILE A 5 -4.58 -17.86 13.94
CA ILE A 5 -4.64 -16.50 13.40
C ILE A 5 -3.83 -15.59 14.32
N GLU A 6 -2.74 -15.03 13.80
CA GLU A 6 -1.92 -14.09 14.57
C GLU A 6 -2.58 -12.70 14.67
N GLN A 7 -3.40 -12.34 13.68
CA GLN A 7 -4.01 -11.01 13.57
C GLN A 7 -5.37 -10.90 14.28
N ALA A 8 -5.66 -9.75 14.89
CA ALA A 8 -7.02 -9.40 15.27
C ALA A 8 -7.88 -9.09 14.03
N CYS A 9 -9.19 -9.34 14.09
CA CYS A 9 -10.11 -8.89 13.04
C CYS A 9 -10.11 -7.35 12.92
N ASP A 10 -10.56 -6.83 11.79
CA ASP A 10 -10.57 -5.40 11.48
C ASP A 10 -11.39 -4.60 12.51
N SER A 11 -12.52 -5.13 12.95
CA SER A 11 -13.37 -4.51 13.98
C SER A 11 -12.67 -4.37 15.33
N CYS A 12 -11.96 -5.41 15.79
CA CYS A 12 -11.22 -5.35 17.05
C CYS A 12 -9.96 -4.52 16.92
N ARG A 13 -9.27 -4.56 15.77
CA ARG A 13 -8.09 -3.74 15.48
C ARG A 13 -8.45 -2.25 15.50
N LYS A 14 -9.53 -1.86 14.80
CA LYS A 14 -10.01 -0.47 14.76
C LYS A 14 -10.40 0.07 16.14
N ARG A 15 -10.97 -0.78 16.99
CA ARG A 15 -11.42 -0.43 18.34
C ARG A 15 -10.38 -0.68 19.45
N LYS A 16 -9.18 -1.18 19.10
CA LYS A 16 -8.10 -1.53 20.04
C LYS A 16 -8.54 -2.49 21.16
N LEU A 17 -9.36 -3.50 20.80
CA LEU A 17 -9.87 -4.51 21.74
C LEU A 17 -9.15 -5.86 21.57
N LYS A 18 -9.10 -6.66 22.63
CA LYS A 18 -8.61 -8.05 22.56
C LYS A 18 -9.56 -8.88 21.68
N CYS A 19 -9.02 -9.47 20.62
CA CYS A 19 -9.75 -10.35 19.72
C CYS A 19 -9.58 -11.81 20.17
N SER A 20 -10.68 -12.58 20.22
CA SER A 20 -10.64 -14.03 20.51
C SER A 20 -10.19 -14.88 19.31
N LYS A 21 -10.15 -14.28 18.10
CA LYS A 21 -9.60 -14.89 16.89
C LYS A 21 -10.29 -16.19 16.43
N GLU A 22 -11.53 -16.39 16.85
CA GLU A 22 -12.41 -17.48 16.40
C GLU A 22 -12.94 -17.19 14.98
N LEU A 23 -13.02 -18.23 14.15
CA LEU A 23 -13.65 -18.17 12.82
C LEU A 23 -15.04 -18.80 12.87
N PRO A 24 -16.04 -18.28 12.12
CA PRO A 24 -15.97 -17.17 11.15
C PRO A 24 -16.03 -15.76 11.78
N ARG A 25 -16.42 -15.64 13.06
CA ARG A 25 -16.51 -14.35 13.77
C ARG A 25 -15.94 -14.45 15.17
N CYS A 26 -15.27 -13.39 15.61
CA CYS A 26 -14.77 -13.27 16.97
C CYS A 26 -15.91 -13.15 17.99
N SER A 27 -15.79 -13.71 19.20
CA SER A 27 -16.83 -13.65 20.25
C SER A 27 -17.28 -12.22 20.58
N LYS A 28 -16.38 -11.24 20.58
CA LYS A 28 -16.73 -9.81 20.78
C LYS A 28 -17.57 -9.26 19.63
N CYS A 29 -17.23 -9.65 18.41
CA CYS A 29 -17.92 -9.27 17.19
C CYS A 29 -19.32 -9.89 17.14
N ILE A 30 -19.47 -11.12 17.63
CA ILE A 30 -20.76 -11.80 17.79
C ILE A 30 -21.64 -11.06 18.81
N ALA A 31 -21.10 -10.79 20.01
CA ALA A 31 -21.85 -10.14 21.09
C ALA A 31 -22.35 -8.73 20.70
N HIS A 32 -21.53 -7.95 19.99
CA HIS A 32 -21.88 -6.60 19.58
C HIS A 32 -22.46 -6.51 18.16
N LYS A 33 -22.67 -7.65 17.48
CA LYS A 33 -23.14 -7.74 16.09
C LYS A 33 -22.32 -6.89 15.11
N TRP A 34 -21.02 -6.77 15.34
CA TRP A 34 -20.13 -6.03 14.44
C TRP A 34 -19.70 -6.87 13.26
N ASP A 35 -19.37 -6.18 12.16
CA ASP A 35 -18.79 -6.84 11.01
C ASP A 35 -17.36 -7.32 11.32
N CYS A 36 -17.13 -8.62 11.14
CA CYS A 36 -15.91 -9.31 11.58
C CYS A 36 -15.16 -9.81 10.35
N VAL A 37 -14.31 -8.95 9.81
CA VAL A 37 -13.49 -9.27 8.65
C VAL A 37 -12.04 -9.44 9.11
N TYR A 38 -11.37 -10.46 8.57
CA TYR A 38 -9.93 -10.65 8.72
C TYR A 38 -9.28 -10.27 7.39
N SER A 39 -9.13 -8.97 7.13
CA SER A 39 -8.50 -8.51 5.90
C SER A 39 -7.02 -8.93 5.85
N PRO A 40 -6.51 -9.38 4.69
CA PRO A 40 -5.10 -9.65 4.51
C PRO A 40 -4.29 -8.38 4.78
N LYS A 41 -3.08 -8.52 5.33
CA LYS A 41 -2.18 -7.38 5.53
C LYS A 41 -1.90 -6.76 4.16
N THR A 42 -2.19 -5.47 4.01
CA THR A 42 -1.75 -4.71 2.84
C THR A 42 -0.22 -4.72 2.85
N ILE A 43 0.40 -5.43 1.92
CA ILE A 43 1.85 -5.42 1.74
C ILE A 43 2.18 -4.04 1.18
N ARG A 44 2.67 -3.16 2.05
CA ARG A 44 3.25 -1.89 1.61
C ARG A 44 4.72 -2.15 1.28
N SER A 45 5.24 -1.43 0.30
CA SER A 45 6.69 -1.39 0.07
C SER A 45 7.37 -1.04 1.40
N PRO A 46 8.45 -1.75 1.75
CA PRO A 46 9.14 -1.51 3.00
C PRO A 46 9.70 -0.08 2.96
N LEU A 47 9.20 0.81 3.82
CA LEU A 47 9.73 2.16 3.98
C LEU A 47 11.04 2.08 4.78
N THR A 48 12.03 1.41 4.23
CA THR A 48 13.38 1.38 4.78
C THR A 48 14.19 2.49 4.11
N ARG A 49 15.13 3.07 4.88
CA ARG A 49 16.06 4.07 4.33
C ARG A 49 16.77 3.56 3.07
N SER A 50 17.16 2.28 3.05
CA SER A 50 17.79 1.66 1.89
C SER A 50 16.88 1.60 0.66
N HIS A 51 15.61 1.22 0.82
CA HIS A 51 14.68 1.17 -0.31
C HIS A 51 14.37 2.57 -0.84
N LEU A 52 14.21 3.54 0.06
CA LEU A 52 13.99 4.93 -0.31
C LEU A 52 15.19 5.49 -1.08
N THR A 53 16.41 5.30 -0.59
CA THR A 53 17.64 5.70 -1.29
C THR A 53 17.80 5.00 -2.64
N GLN A 54 17.45 3.72 -2.76
CA GLN A 54 17.47 3.03 -4.05
C GLN A 54 16.49 3.67 -5.04
N VAL A 55 15.26 3.94 -4.61
CA VAL A 55 14.25 4.60 -5.46
C VAL A 55 14.72 6.00 -5.88
N GLU A 56 15.30 6.78 -4.97
CA GLU A 56 15.87 8.10 -5.28
C GLU A 56 16.98 8.02 -6.33
N ASN A 57 17.89 7.05 -6.20
CA ASN A 57 18.98 6.83 -7.15
C ASN A 57 18.47 6.45 -8.55
N GLU A 58 17.51 5.52 -8.62
CA GLU A 58 16.90 5.12 -9.88
C GLU A 58 16.17 6.30 -10.55
N LEU A 59 15.46 7.11 -9.76
CA LEU A 59 14.79 8.31 -10.25
C LEU A 59 15.79 9.32 -10.82
N GLN A 60 16.91 9.55 -10.12
CA GLN A 60 17.97 10.44 -10.60
C GLN A 60 18.58 9.95 -11.92
N GLN A 61 18.78 8.63 -12.09
CA GLN A 61 19.26 8.06 -13.35
C GLN A 61 18.28 8.32 -14.50
N ILE A 62 16.99 8.10 -14.28
CA ILE A 62 15.95 8.35 -15.28
C ILE A 62 15.91 9.84 -15.65
N GLN A 63 15.99 10.74 -14.66
CA GLN A 63 16.04 12.19 -14.93
C GLN A 63 17.24 12.58 -15.78
N ASN A 64 18.43 12.03 -15.50
CA ASN A 64 19.63 12.30 -16.31
C ASN A 64 19.45 11.83 -17.77
N VAL A 65 18.86 10.65 -17.97
CA VAL A 65 18.56 10.13 -19.30
C VAL A 65 17.54 11.01 -20.01
N LEU A 66 16.46 11.42 -19.33
CA LEU A 66 15.45 12.30 -19.90
C LEU A 66 16.03 13.67 -20.29
N GLN A 67 16.90 14.25 -19.45
CA GLN A 67 17.59 15.49 -19.73
C GLN A 67 18.45 15.39 -21.00
N TYR A 68 19.11 14.24 -21.21
CA TYR A 68 19.91 13.99 -22.41
C TYR A 68 19.06 13.81 -23.66
N LEU A 69 17.96 13.05 -23.56
CA LEU A 69 17.10 12.72 -24.70
C LEU A 69 16.15 13.85 -25.10
N ILE A 70 15.73 14.68 -24.15
CA ILE A 70 14.75 15.76 -24.36
C ILE A 70 15.20 17.03 -23.60
N PRO A 71 16.27 17.70 -24.06
CA PRO A 71 16.83 18.84 -23.35
C PRO A 71 15.92 20.08 -23.33
N ASP A 72 15.04 20.24 -24.34
CA ASP A 72 14.21 21.44 -24.54
C ASP A 72 12.80 21.35 -23.94
N LYS A 73 12.47 20.28 -23.23
CA LYS A 73 11.15 20.16 -22.57
C LYS A 73 11.31 19.96 -21.07
N SER A 74 10.53 20.71 -20.31
CA SER A 74 10.45 20.50 -18.87
C SER A 74 9.73 19.17 -18.58
N LEU A 75 9.97 18.63 -17.39
CA LEU A 75 9.27 17.42 -16.92
C LEU A 75 7.74 17.61 -16.94
N GLU A 76 7.25 18.81 -16.65
CA GLU A 76 5.82 19.15 -16.71
C GLU A 76 5.26 19.03 -18.13
N ASP A 77 6.02 19.48 -19.13
CA ASP A 77 5.63 19.38 -20.53
C ASP A 77 5.57 17.92 -20.99
N ILE A 78 6.53 17.10 -20.55
CA ILE A 78 6.57 15.66 -20.85
C ILE A 78 5.37 14.95 -20.21
N ILE A 79 5.04 15.25 -18.95
CA ILE A 79 3.88 14.66 -18.25
C ILE A 79 2.58 14.99 -18.99
N LYS A 80 2.40 16.25 -19.43
CA LYS A 80 1.23 16.65 -20.23
C LYS A 80 1.13 15.84 -21.52
N ILE A 81 2.25 15.66 -22.24
CA ILE A 81 2.29 14.86 -23.47
C ILE A 81 1.86 13.41 -23.20
N VAL A 82 2.40 12.77 -22.16
CA VAL A 82 2.05 11.37 -21.82
C VAL A 82 0.59 11.24 -21.39
N GLN A 83 0.08 12.18 -20.59
CA GLN A 83 -1.33 12.19 -20.17
C GLN A 83 -2.29 12.34 -21.35
N HIS A 84 -1.95 13.17 -22.34
CA HIS A 84 -2.72 13.31 -23.58
C HIS A 84 -2.63 12.06 -24.46
N ALA A 85 -1.49 11.37 -24.51
CA ALA A 85 -1.32 10.15 -25.28
C ALA A 85 -2.06 8.93 -24.69
N GLN A 86 -2.34 8.91 -23.38
CA GLN A 86 -3.07 7.81 -22.72
C GLN A 86 -4.61 7.97 -22.75
N SER A 87 -5.12 9.08 -23.26
CA SER A 87 -6.55 9.38 -23.32
C SER A 87 -7.14 9.37 -24.75
N SER A 88 -6.36 8.92 -25.74
CA SER A 88 -6.80 8.65 -27.12
C SER A 88 -6.76 7.16 -27.46
#